data_AF-A0A1B6NU96-F1
#
_entry.id   AF-A0A1B6NU96-F1
#
_cell.length_a   1.000
_cell.length_b   1.000
_cell.length_c   1.000
_cell.angle_alpha   90.00
_cell.angle_beta   90.00
_cell.angle_gamma   90.00
#
_symmetry.space_group_name_H-M   'P 1'
#
loop_
_entity.id
_entity.type
_entity.pdbx_description
1 polymer ?
#
loop_
_entity_poly.entity_id
_entity_poly.type
_entity_poly.pdbx_seq_one_letter_code
_entity_poly.pdbx_strand_id
1 'polypeptide(L)'
;MRKFAWLLLILPLLLLVEPAYAQQGISAVTVTTNQDGSQDYTMTLQALFIMTALSLIPAFIMMMTSFTRIIVVLSILRQAIGLQQSPSNQILIGVSLFLSMFIMAPVFEEVNERALQPYLSEQLTSLDALEQAKGPCARLCFLKHG
;
A
#
# COMPACT_ATOMS: atom_id res chain seq x y z
N MET A 1 -38.88 -5.01 23.84
CA MET A 1 -39.16 -4.46 22.50
C MET A 1 -37.91 -3.96 21.75
N ARG A 2 -36.92 -3.30 22.39
CA ARG A 2 -35.69 -2.77 21.74
C ARG A 2 -34.81 -3.80 20.99
N LYS A 3 -34.73 -5.04 21.50
CA LYS A 3 -33.95 -6.14 20.89
C LYS A 3 -34.58 -6.72 19.61
N PHE A 4 -35.91 -6.64 19.50
CA PHE A 4 -36.63 -7.07 18.30
C PHE A 4 -36.49 -6.03 17.18
N ALA A 5 -36.48 -4.74 17.52
CA ALA A 5 -36.17 -3.66 16.57
C ALA A 5 -34.74 -3.78 16.02
N TRP A 6 -33.78 -4.19 16.84
CA TRP A 6 -32.40 -4.42 16.40
C TRP A 6 -32.28 -5.65 15.48
N LEU A 7 -33.02 -6.73 15.78
CA LEU A 7 -33.13 -7.91 14.91
C LEU A 7 -33.79 -7.59 13.56
N LEU A 8 -34.80 -6.73 13.55
CA LEU A 8 -35.52 -6.32 12.32
C LEU A 8 -34.66 -5.40 11.43
N LEU A 9 -33.67 -4.71 12.01
CA LEU A 9 -32.72 -3.85 11.28
C LEU A 9 -31.51 -4.62 10.75
N ILE A 10 -31.10 -5.71 11.42
CA ILE A 10 -29.99 -6.57 10.98
C ILE A 10 -30.40 -7.54 9.87
N LEU A 11 -31.64 -8.01 9.88
CA LEU A 11 -32.15 -8.94 8.87
C LEU A 11 -32.03 -8.43 7.41
N PRO A 12 -32.37 -7.17 7.08
CA PRO A 12 -32.15 -6.64 5.74
C PRO A 12 -30.66 -6.38 5.43
N LEU A 13 -29.82 -6.12 6.44
CA LEU A 13 -28.38 -5.95 6.25
C LEU A 13 -27.69 -7.28 5.89
N LEU A 14 -28.20 -8.41 6.40
CA LEU A 14 -27.73 -9.74 6.03
C LEU A 14 -28.17 -10.16 4.62
N LEU A 15 -29.30 -9.61 4.13
CA LEU A 15 -29.83 -9.86 2.79
C LEU A 15 -29.14 -9.02 1.69
N LEU A 16 -28.34 -8.01 2.06
CA LEU A 16 -27.46 -7.27 1.14
C LEU A 16 -26.09 -7.91 0.95
N VAL A 17 -25.81 -9.05 1.61
CA VAL A 17 -24.66 -9.89 1.28
C VAL A 17 -25.00 -10.65 0.00
N GLU A 18 -24.82 -10.00 -1.14
CA GLU A 18 -24.77 -10.74 -2.40
C GLU A 18 -23.62 -11.75 -2.33
N PRO A 19 -23.79 -12.96 -2.88
CA PRO A 19 -22.66 -13.84 -3.10
C PRO A 19 -21.73 -13.11 -4.07
N ALA A 20 -20.63 -12.57 -3.56
CA ALA A 20 -19.50 -12.25 -4.39
C ALA A 20 -19.15 -13.54 -5.12
N TYR A 21 -19.50 -13.62 -6.41
CA TYR A 21 -18.99 -14.65 -7.29
C TYR A 21 -17.47 -14.51 -7.26
N ALA A 22 -16.84 -15.33 -6.41
CA ALA A 22 -15.45 -15.64 -6.54
C ALA A 22 -15.29 -16.16 -7.97
N GLN A 23 -14.65 -15.38 -8.82
CA GLN A 23 -14.20 -15.83 -10.12
C GLN A 23 -13.24 -17.00 -9.85
N GLN A 24 -13.78 -18.21 -9.93
CA GLN A 24 -13.04 -19.44 -9.88
C GLN A 24 -12.16 -19.48 -11.12
N GLY A 25 -10.93 -19.00 -10.97
CA GLY A 25 -10.01 -18.79 -12.08
C GLY A 25 -8.57 -18.78 -11.60
N ILE A 26 -8.18 -19.69 -10.71
CA ILE A 26 -6.77 -20.08 -10.59
C ILE A 26 -6.52 -21.15 -11.66
N SER A 27 -6.46 -20.73 -12.92
CA SER A 27 -5.72 -21.44 -13.97
C SER A 27 -4.33 -20.79 -14.05
N ALA A 28 -3.60 -20.84 -12.94
CA ALA A 28 -2.31 -20.15 -12.81
C ALA A 28 -1.15 -20.86 -13.51
N VAL A 29 -1.34 -22.06 -14.10
CA VAL A 29 -0.29 -22.72 -14.91
C VAL A 29 -0.93 -23.62 -15.97
N THR A 30 -1.22 -23.08 -17.15
CA THR A 30 -1.19 -23.87 -18.38
C THR A 30 -0.41 -23.09 -19.42
N VAL A 31 0.89 -23.38 -19.52
CA VAL A 31 1.69 -23.03 -20.69
C VAL A 31 1.13 -23.84 -21.85
N THR A 32 0.23 -23.25 -22.64
CA THR A 32 -0.12 -23.82 -23.95
C THR A 32 0.92 -23.34 -24.95
N THR A 33 1.99 -24.13 -25.10
CA THR A 33 2.96 -23.99 -26.19
C THR A 33 2.22 -24.25 -27.50
N ASN A 34 1.94 -23.18 -28.26
CA ASN A 34 1.56 -23.33 -29.67
C ASN A 34 2.84 -23.54 -30.52
N GLN A 35 2.70 -24.31 -31.59
CA GLN A 35 3.80 -24.90 -32.36
C GLN A 35 4.64 -23.90 -33.21
N ASP A 36 4.52 -22.58 -33.00
CA ASP A 36 5.18 -21.56 -33.82
C ASP A 36 6.06 -20.55 -33.04
N GLY A 37 6.37 -20.82 -31.77
CA GLY A 37 7.41 -20.07 -31.04
C GLY A 37 7.10 -18.59 -30.73
N SER A 38 5.94 -18.05 -31.11
CA SER A 38 5.43 -16.78 -30.61
C SER A 38 4.70 -17.02 -29.28
N GLN A 39 5.41 -16.72 -28.19
CA GLN A 39 4.88 -16.69 -26.85
C GLN A 39 3.93 -15.49 -26.72
N ASP A 40 2.67 -15.68 -27.10
CA ASP A 40 1.60 -14.75 -26.74
C ASP A 40 1.43 -14.85 -25.22
N TYR A 41 2.23 -14.05 -24.50
CA TYR A 41 2.00 -13.78 -23.09
C TYR A 41 0.61 -13.17 -23.00
N THR A 42 -0.36 -14.03 -22.71
CA THR A 42 -1.79 -13.72 -22.64
C THR A 42 -1.95 -12.46 -21.82
N MET A 43 -2.60 -11.43 -22.37
CA MET A 43 -2.87 -10.14 -21.71
C MET A 43 -3.35 -10.30 -20.25
N THR A 44 -3.97 -11.43 -19.93
CA THR A 44 -4.33 -11.90 -18.59
C THR A 44 -3.15 -12.05 -17.63
N LEU A 45 -2.01 -12.64 -18.04
CA LEU A 45 -0.83 -12.81 -17.18
C LEU A 45 -0.13 -11.47 -16.91
N GLN A 46 -0.05 -10.59 -17.92
CA GLN A 46 0.45 -9.23 -17.76
C GLN A 46 -0.43 -8.42 -16.81
N ALA A 47 -1.76 -8.49 -16.98
CA ALA A 47 -2.71 -7.85 -16.08
C ALA A 47 -2.61 -8.37 -14.64
N LEU A 48 -2.42 -9.69 -14.46
CA LEU A 48 -2.20 -10.31 -13.15
C LEU A 48 -0.93 -9.77 -12.48
N PHE A 49 0.17 -9.63 -13.23
CA PHE A 49 1.41 -9.04 -12.72
C PHE A 49 1.24 -7.58 -12.31
N ILE A 50 0.58 -6.77 -13.13
CA ILE A 50 0.32 -5.35 -12.82
C ILE A 50 -0.54 -5.22 -11.56
N MET A 51 -1.63 -6.00 -11.45
CA MET A 51 -2.50 -5.99 -10.26
C MET A 51 -1.75 -6.41 -8.99
N THR A 52 -0.91 -7.45 -9.10
CA THR A 52 -0.06 -7.90 -7.99
C THR A 52 0.93 -6.81 -7.59
N ALA A 53 1.64 -6.22 -8.55
CA ALA A 53 2.60 -5.15 -8.31
C ALA A 53 1.93 -3.93 -7.66
N LEU A 54 0.78 -3.48 -8.19
CA LEU A 54 0.01 -2.37 -7.62
C LEU A 54 -0.40 -2.61 -6.17
N SER A 55 -0.70 -3.86 -5.77
CA SER A 55 -1.03 -4.18 -4.38
C SER A 55 0.19 -4.17 -3.44
N LEU A 56 1.37 -4.55 -3.93
CA LEU A 56 2.58 -4.67 -3.12
C LEU A 56 3.33 -3.34 -2.98
N ILE A 57 3.31 -2.50 -4.01
CA ILE A 57 3.93 -1.16 -4.00
C ILE A 57 3.55 -0.33 -2.75
N PRO A 58 2.27 -0.14 -2.38
CA PRO A 58 1.92 0.66 -1.21
C PRO A 58 2.41 0.04 0.10
N ALA A 59 2.42 -1.29 0.21
CA ALA A 59 2.97 -1.98 1.37
C ALA A 59 4.49 -1.77 1.49
N PHE A 60 5.22 -1.88 0.38
CA PHE A 60 6.66 -1.61 0.33
C PHE A 60 7.00 -0.15 0.69
N ILE A 61 6.24 0.82 0.15
CA ILE A 61 6.40 2.23 0.48
C ILE A 61 6.26 2.42 2.00
N MET A 62 5.19 1.88 2.61
CA MET A 62 4.99 1.98 4.05
C MET A 62 6.16 1.41 4.85
N MET A 63 6.73 0.26 4.45
CA MET A 63 7.89 -0.35 5.12
C MET A 63 9.18 0.48 4.98
N MET A 64 9.36 1.12 3.82
CA MET A 64 10.52 1.97 3.54
C MET A 64 10.45 3.31 4.27
N THR A 65 9.26 3.77 4.66
CA THR A 65 9.07 5.01 5.41
C THR A 65 9.33 4.88 6.94
N SER A 66 9.17 5.99 7.66
CA SER A 66 9.17 6.06 9.13
C SER A 66 7.92 5.44 9.78
N PHE A 67 6.86 5.18 9.01
CA PHE A 67 5.57 4.68 9.50
C PHE A 67 5.69 3.45 10.39
N THR A 68 6.38 2.40 9.93
CA THR A 68 6.55 1.16 10.70
C THR A 68 7.28 1.37 12.03
N ARG A 69 8.30 2.23 12.06
CA ARG A 69 9.06 2.50 13.30
C ARG A 69 8.19 3.25 14.32
N ILE A 70 7.43 4.24 13.85
CA ILE A 70 6.53 5.03 14.71
C ILE A 70 5.42 4.15 15.29
N ILE A 71 4.78 3.30 14.47
CA ILE A 71 3.75 2.37 14.96
C ILE A 71 4.31 1.40 16.00
N VAL A 72 5.47 0.80 15.74
CA VAL A 72 6.06 -0.18 16.66
C VAL A 72 6.38 0.49 18.00
N VAL A 73 7.00 1.67 17.98
CA VAL A 73 7.32 2.43 19.21
C VAL A 73 6.03 2.79 19.98
N LEU A 74 5.02 3.34 19.32
CA LEU A 74 3.74 3.68 19.95
C LEU A 74 3.00 2.43 20.50
N SER A 75 3.09 1.30 19.81
CA SER A 75 2.51 0.03 20.24
C SER A 75 3.22 -0.52 21.49
N ILE A 76 4.55 -0.43 21.54
CA ILE A 76 5.33 -0.82 22.72
C ILE A 76 5.00 0.11 23.91
N LEU A 77 4.91 1.43 23.67
CA LEU A 77 4.49 2.39 24.70
C LEU A 77 3.11 2.05 25.27
N ARG A 78 2.17 1.65 24.41
CA ARG A 78 0.84 1.19 24.84
C ARG A 78 0.92 -0.05 25.73
N GLN A 79 1.77 -1.02 25.39
CA GLN A 79 1.98 -2.20 26.23
C GLN A 79 2.58 -1.82 27.59
N ALA A 80 3.51 -0.85 27.60
CA ALA A 80 4.23 -0.42 28.79
C ALA A 80 3.34 0.31 29.82
N ILE A 81 2.30 1.02 29.39
CA ILE A 81 1.37 1.72 30.29
C ILE A 81 0.31 0.79 30.92
N GLY A 82 0.30 -0.51 30.61
CA GLY A 82 -0.58 -1.51 31.23
C GLY A 82 -2.06 -1.41 30.84
N LEU A 83 -2.43 -0.51 29.93
CA LEU A 83 -3.80 -0.31 29.45
C LEU A 83 -4.04 -1.12 28.17
N GLN A 84 -4.85 -2.18 28.23
CA GLN A 84 -5.10 -3.05 27.07
C GLN A 84 -6.13 -2.51 26.06
N GLN A 85 -6.90 -1.49 26.42
CA GLN A 85 -8.04 -1.01 25.60
C GLN A 85 -7.96 0.48 25.24
N SER A 86 -7.04 1.22 25.85
CA SER A 86 -6.80 2.62 25.54
C SER A 86 -5.33 2.76 25.15
N PRO A 87 -4.98 3.15 23.91
CA PRO A 87 -5.79 3.64 22.79
C PRO A 87 -6.11 2.57 21.70
N SER A 88 -7.24 2.74 20.99
CA SER A 88 -7.67 1.88 19.87
C SER A 88 -6.64 1.84 18.74
N ASN A 89 -6.48 0.68 18.07
CA ASN A 89 -5.55 0.50 16.95
C ASN A 89 -5.74 1.54 15.83
N GLN A 90 -6.98 1.96 15.60
CA GLN A 90 -7.30 2.99 14.59
C GLN A 90 -6.67 4.35 14.93
N ILE A 91 -6.60 4.71 16.22
CA ILE A 91 -6.01 5.98 16.66
C ILE A 91 -4.49 5.93 16.49
N LEU A 92 -3.85 4.81 16.81
CA LEU A 92 -2.41 4.62 16.61
C LEU A 92 -2.04 4.74 15.13
N ILE A 93 -2.83 4.14 14.25
CA ILE A 93 -2.63 4.25 12.79
C ILE A 93 -2.82 5.70 12.33
N GLY A 94 -3.85 6.39 12.81
CA GLY A 94 -4.09 7.81 12.45
C GLY A 94 -2.94 8.73 12.89
N VAL A 95 -2.51 8.63 14.14
CA VAL A 95 -1.40 9.44 14.68
C VAL A 95 -0.09 9.13 13.96
N SER A 96 0.19 7.84 13.71
CA SER A 96 1.41 7.45 13.02
C SER A 96 1.46 7.92 11.56
N LEU A 97 0.33 7.90 10.82
CA LEU A 97 0.28 8.45 9.46
C LEU A 97 0.51 9.96 9.45
N PHE A 98 -0.11 10.70 10.37
CA PHE A 98 0.08 12.14 10.47
C PHE A 98 1.54 12.50 10.77
N LEU A 99 2.14 11.85 11.77
CA LEU A 99 3.53 12.04 12.13
C LEU A 99 4.49 11.63 10.99
N SER A 100 4.13 10.59 10.24
CA SER A 100 4.92 10.14 9.08
C SER A 100 4.90 11.16 7.95
N MET A 101 3.74 11.76 7.63
CA MET A 101 3.68 12.84 6.64
C MET A 101 4.50 14.06 7.06
N PHE A 102 4.46 14.42 8.33
CA PHE A 102 5.26 15.53 8.85
C PHE A 102 6.77 15.28 8.69
N ILE A 103 7.25 14.08 8.99
CA ILE A 103 8.67 13.69 8.83
C ILE A 103 9.05 13.57 7.34
N MET A 104 8.10 13.21 6.47
CA MET A 104 8.33 13.04 5.03
C MET A 104 8.23 14.30 4.18
N ALA A 105 7.72 15.41 4.73
CA ALA A 105 7.63 16.69 4.03
C ALA A 105 8.90 17.08 3.23
N PRO A 106 10.13 17.06 3.79
CA PRO A 106 11.34 17.42 3.04
C PRO A 106 11.69 16.43 1.91
N VAL A 107 11.33 15.15 2.06
CA VAL A 107 11.57 14.14 1.02
C VAL A 107 10.66 14.39 -0.18
N PHE A 108 9.41 14.76 0.04
CA PHE A 108 8.49 15.14 -1.04
C PHE A 108 8.96 16.39 -1.79
N GLU A 109 9.50 17.37 -1.07
CA GLU A 109 10.04 18.59 -1.67
C GLU A 109 11.30 18.30 -2.52
N GLU A 110 12.23 17.48 -2.01
CA GLU A 110 13.42 17.07 -2.76
C GLU A 110 13.08 16.27 -4.03
N VAL A 111 12.08 15.38 -3.96
CA VAL A 111 11.57 14.64 -5.13
C VAL A 111 10.86 15.59 -6.12
N ASN A 112 10.13 16.59 -5.61
CA ASN A 112 9.45 17.56 -6.46
C ASN A 112 10.44 18.36 -7.32
N GLU A 113 11.46 18.91 -6.68
CA GLU A 113 12.50 19.72 -7.32
C GLU A 113 13.39 18.90 -8.27
N ARG A 114 13.77 17.68 -7.89
CA ARG A 114 14.75 16.89 -8.67
C ARG A 114 14.18 15.96 -9.71
N ALA A 115 12.92 15.54 -9.58
CA ALA A 115 12.32 14.56 -10.48
C ALA A 115 11.06 15.11 -11.16
N LEU A 116 10.11 15.67 -10.42
CA LEU A 116 8.82 16.09 -10.98
C LEU A 116 8.93 17.33 -11.87
N GLN A 117 9.52 18.42 -11.39
CA GLN A 117 9.71 19.64 -12.19
C GLN A 117 10.50 19.38 -13.49
N PRO A 118 11.67 18.72 -13.45
CA PRO A 118 12.42 18.46 -14.68
C PRO A 118 11.71 17.49 -15.63
N TYR A 119 10.95 16.50 -15.11
CA TYR A 119 10.11 15.64 -15.94
C TYR A 119 8.98 16.41 -16.65
N LEU A 120 8.31 17.32 -15.94
CA LEU A 120 7.26 18.17 -16.51
C LEU A 120 7.80 19.18 -17.52
N SER A 121 9.06 19.60 -17.39
CA SER A 121 9.74 20.47 -18.35
C SER A 121 10.36 19.73 -19.55
N GLU A 122 10.07 18.43 -19.71
CA GLU A 122 10.61 17.54 -20.75
C GLU A 122 12.15 17.43 -20.77
N GLN A 123 12.80 17.78 -19.66
CA GLN A 123 14.26 17.73 -19.51
C GLN A 123 14.77 16.35 -19.08
N LEU A 124 13.87 15.47 -18.58
CA LEU A 124 14.20 14.11 -18.14
C LEU A 124 13.22 13.09 -18.70
N THR A 125 13.75 11.93 -19.10
CA THR A 125 12.95 10.75 -19.45
C THR A 125 12.29 10.16 -18.19
N SER A 126 11.14 9.47 -18.32
CA SER A 126 10.46 8.82 -17.19
C SER A 126 11.37 7.87 -16.40
N LEU A 127 12.34 7.23 -17.05
CA LEU A 127 13.31 6.34 -16.41
C LEU A 127 14.35 7.12 -15.58
N ASP A 128 14.87 8.23 -16.10
CA ASP A 128 15.83 9.09 -15.40
C ASP A 128 15.18 9.81 -14.21
N ALA A 129 13.93 10.23 -14.37
CA ALA A 129 13.13 10.80 -13.28
C ALA A 129 12.93 9.78 -12.15
N LEU A 130 12.68 8.52 -12.49
CA LEU A 130 12.56 7.44 -11.51
C LEU A 130 13.89 7.18 -10.78
N GLU A 131 15.02 7.27 -11.50
CA GLU A 131 16.35 7.10 -10.90
C GLU A 131 16.71 8.24 -9.94
N GLN A 132 16.41 9.49 -10.32
CA GLN A 132 16.56 10.66 -9.46
C GLN A 132 15.65 10.60 -8.22
N ALA A 133 14.42 10.10 -8.37
CA ALA A 133 13.46 9.95 -7.27
C ALA A 133 13.84 8.85 -6.26
N LYS A 134 14.59 7.82 -6.69
CA LYS A 134 15.09 6.77 -5.79
C LYS A 134 16.10 7.32 -4.78
N GLY A 135 16.89 8.34 -5.14
CA GLY A 135 17.92 8.92 -4.29
C GLY A 135 17.41 9.41 -2.93
N PRO A 136 16.45 10.36 -2.88
CA PRO A 136 15.85 10.85 -1.63
C PRO A 136 15.23 9.74 -0.78
N CYS A 137 14.51 8.81 -1.41
CA CYS A 137 13.88 7.68 -0.73
C CYS A 137 14.93 6.71 -0.12
N ALA A 138 16.00 6.43 -0.85
CA ALA A 138 17.10 5.57 -0.37
C ALA A 138 17.90 6.26 0.75
N ARG A 139 18.15 7.57 0.65
CA ARG A 139 18.82 8.35 1.70
C ARG A 139 18.09 8.22 3.04
N LEU A 140 16.76 8.30 3.04
CA LEU A 140 15.96 8.09 4.25
C LEU A 140 16.08 6.66 4.78
N CYS A 141 16.09 5.66 3.90
CA CYS A 141 16.28 4.26 4.29
C CYS A 141 17.66 4.02 4.94
N PHE A 142 18.72 4.66 4.43
CA PHE A 142 20.07 4.61 5.00
C PHE A 142 20.16 5.34 6.35
N LEU A 143 19.60 6.54 6.49
CA LEU A 143 19.56 7.27 7.77
C LEU A 143 18.78 6.53 8.86
N LYS A 144 17.89 5.61 8.49
CA LYS A 144 17.15 4.77 9.44
C LYS A 144 18.02 3.66 10.05
N HIS A 145 19.09 3.21 9.38
CA HIS A 145 19.92 2.06 9.79
C HIS A 145 21.32 2.43 10.29
N GLY A 146 21.69 3.72 10.28
CA GLY A 146 22.94 4.24 10.86
C GLY A 146 22.80 4.65 12.31
#